data_AF-A0A108UAV9-F1
#
_entry.id   AF-A0A108UAV9-F1
#
_cell.length_a   1.000
_cell.length_b   1.000
_cell.length_c   1.000
_cell.angle_alpha   90.00
_cell.angle_beta   90.00
_cell.angle_gamma   90.00
#
_symmetry.space_group_name_H-M   'P 1'
#
loop_
_entity.id
_entity.type
_entity.pdbx_description
1 polymer ?
#
loop_
_entity_poly.entity_id
_entity_poly.type
_entity_poly.pdbx_seq_one_letter_code
_entity_poly.pdbx_strand_id
1 'polypeptide(L)'
;MNLAGNAVKFTHTGTVTIQINLKAANERTYSLSFVVTDTGIGIPLEHQEKLFEPFYRIETGDRRQYRGTGLGTTIAREHVRRMGGELLVSSTPGEGSTFWFEIELPIASLPVVPVDNQAPPILAPKRILVADDNALNLELLQQMLARDGHLVTAAHNGNDALSQLALEDFDVVMLDFNMDDLDGLSVFQTYAMGRLHPAPTFFVTADTSSSTAAKLSKAGAAGVVYKPLTFDKLRGAIASVFPNETPTARPEVADRDGARLSVVPVEHIDPAILDLLREIKDQPEFLHKIIGDGIADLRDLLSQLSDAITHRDLHLVHHRAHAMRGVALNIGAVRLGAQCERLMDIPMDQLSASSERLNDDLVSTWKEALQALEELRAPFAGPAQPPA
;
A
#
# COMPACT_ATOMS: atom_id res chain seq x y z
N MET A 1 -6.20 13.39 -3.28
CA MET A 1 -7.06 12.54 -4.15
C MET A 1 -8.00 13.35 -5.04
N ASN A 2 -8.85 14.26 -4.52
CA ASN A 2 -9.80 15.03 -5.34
C ASN A 2 -9.16 15.84 -6.50
N LEU A 3 -8.03 16.52 -6.24
CA LEU A 3 -7.33 17.31 -7.26
C LEU A 3 -6.69 16.42 -8.34
N ALA A 4 -5.99 15.37 -7.93
CA ALA A 4 -5.37 14.40 -8.85
C ALA A 4 -6.41 13.66 -9.70
N GLY A 5 -7.54 13.27 -9.12
CA GLY A 5 -8.63 12.62 -9.86
C GLY A 5 -9.24 13.52 -10.93
N ASN A 6 -9.35 14.83 -10.67
CA ASN A 6 -9.79 15.80 -11.68
C ASN A 6 -8.75 15.96 -12.79
N ALA A 7 -7.47 16.12 -12.43
CA ALA A 7 -6.37 16.24 -13.39
C ALA A 7 -6.34 15.07 -14.39
N VAL A 8 -6.50 13.83 -13.91
CA VAL A 8 -6.59 12.63 -14.78
C VAL A 8 -7.86 12.64 -15.62
N LYS A 9 -9.00 12.98 -15.03
CA LYS A 9 -10.30 12.99 -15.73
C LYS A 9 -10.34 13.98 -16.91
N PHE A 10 -9.65 15.11 -16.80
CA PHE A 10 -9.68 16.19 -17.80
C PHE A 10 -8.44 16.23 -18.72
N THR A 11 -7.53 15.25 -18.57
CA THR A 11 -6.35 15.06 -19.43
C THR A 11 -6.46 13.76 -20.20
N HIS A 12 -6.89 13.83 -21.46
CA HIS A 12 -7.03 12.65 -22.32
C HIS A 12 -5.71 12.16 -22.89
N THR A 13 -4.84 13.10 -23.24
CA THR A 13 -3.52 12.88 -23.80
C THR A 13 -2.60 13.92 -23.19
N GLY A 14 -1.54 13.50 -22.51
CA GLY A 14 -0.63 14.41 -21.83
C GLY A 14 -0.16 13.86 -20.49
N THR A 15 0.27 14.75 -19.61
CA THR A 15 0.85 14.37 -18.32
C THR A 15 0.11 15.03 -17.16
N VAL A 16 0.06 14.32 -16.04
CA VAL A 16 -0.36 14.84 -14.74
C VAL A 16 0.84 14.70 -13.81
N THR A 17 1.25 15.79 -13.19
CA THR A 17 2.39 15.82 -12.26
C THR A 17 1.91 16.27 -10.89
N ILE A 18 2.29 15.51 -9.86
CA ILE A 18 2.04 15.85 -8.46
C ILE A 18 3.40 16.11 -7.81
N GLN A 19 3.56 17.28 -7.19
CA GLN A 19 4.79 17.69 -6.51
C GLN A 19 4.50 18.14 -5.09
N ILE A 20 5.44 17.85 -4.19
CA ILE A 20 5.43 18.34 -2.83
C ILE A 20 6.77 19.02 -2.61
N ASN A 21 6.74 20.32 -2.29
CA ASN A 21 7.92 21.13 -2.07
C ASN A 21 8.00 21.55 -0.61
N LEU A 22 9.16 21.37 0.02
CA LEU A 22 9.45 21.95 1.32
C LEU A 22 9.75 23.45 1.14
N LYS A 23 8.92 24.33 1.69
CA LYS A 23 9.06 25.79 1.59
C LYS A 23 9.90 26.35 2.73
N ALA A 24 9.66 25.84 3.94
CA ALA A 24 10.40 26.20 5.14
C ALA A 24 10.33 25.05 6.15
N ALA A 25 11.38 24.93 6.96
CA ALA A 25 11.42 24.03 8.09
C ALA A 25 11.88 24.82 9.32
N ASN A 26 11.20 24.63 10.44
CA ASN A 26 11.67 25.08 11.76
C ASN A 26 11.67 23.89 12.73
N GLU A 27 12.04 24.11 13.99
CA GLU A 27 12.15 23.04 14.99
C GLU A 27 10.82 22.33 15.33
N ARG A 28 9.68 22.89 14.93
CA ARG A 28 8.34 22.40 15.30
C ARG A 28 7.42 22.11 14.13
N THR A 29 7.60 22.77 12.98
CA THR A 29 6.72 22.64 11.82
C THR A 29 7.49 22.61 10.49
N TYR A 30 6.92 21.88 9.53
CA TYR A 30 7.25 21.96 8.11
C TYR A 30 6.18 22.77 7.38
N SER A 31 6.61 23.73 6.57
CA SER A 31 5.77 24.40 5.58
C SER A 31 5.92 23.67 4.25
N LEU A 32 4.84 23.05 3.79
CA LEU A 32 4.82 22.24 2.57
C LEU A 32 3.90 22.86 1.53
N SER A 33 4.34 22.85 0.28
CA SER A 33 3.55 23.25 -0.89
C SER A 33 3.23 22.04 -1.74
N PHE A 34 1.93 21.76 -1.91
CA PHE A 34 1.42 20.67 -2.73
C PHE A 34 0.95 21.25 -4.06
N VAL A 35 1.45 20.72 -5.16
CA VAL A 35 1.17 21.20 -6.51
C VAL A 35 0.69 20.02 -7.37
N VAL A 36 -0.44 20.21 -8.07
CA VAL A 36 -0.99 19.26 -9.04
C VAL A 36 -1.11 19.99 -10.37
N THR A 37 -0.33 19.58 -11.36
CA THR A 37 -0.34 20.15 -12.71
C THR A 37 -0.83 19.11 -13.71
N ASP A 38 -1.69 19.52 -14.63
CA ASP A 38 -2.14 18.73 -15.75
C ASP A 38 -1.99 19.51 -17.06
N THR A 39 -1.86 18.78 -18.18
CA THR A 39 -1.82 19.34 -19.54
C THR A 39 -3.15 19.13 -20.26
N GLY A 40 -4.26 19.14 -19.53
CA GLY A 40 -5.60 18.83 -20.04
C GLY A 40 -6.27 19.99 -20.78
N ILE A 41 -7.60 19.95 -20.83
CA ILE A 41 -8.40 20.95 -21.56
C ILE A 41 -8.27 22.39 -21.04
N GLY A 42 -7.74 22.56 -19.81
CA GLY A 42 -7.66 23.85 -19.13
C GLY A 42 -9.04 24.43 -18.74
N ILE A 43 -9.01 25.51 -17.98
CA ILE A 43 -10.17 26.15 -17.36
C ILE A 43 -10.16 27.64 -17.72
N PRO A 44 -11.23 28.16 -18.36
CA PRO A 44 -11.35 29.59 -18.63
C PRO A 44 -11.36 30.42 -17.34
N LEU A 45 -10.72 31.60 -17.38
CA LEU A 45 -10.52 32.48 -16.22
C LEU A 45 -11.83 32.79 -15.47
N GLU A 46 -12.92 32.98 -16.18
CA GLU A 46 -14.26 33.27 -15.62
C GLU A 46 -14.85 32.17 -14.73
N HIS A 47 -14.34 30.94 -14.86
CA HIS A 47 -14.79 29.80 -14.07
C HIS A 47 -13.82 29.44 -12.93
N GLN A 48 -12.58 29.93 -12.93
CA GLN A 48 -11.54 29.49 -11.99
C GLN A 48 -11.90 29.76 -10.52
N GLU A 49 -12.43 30.94 -10.20
CA GLU A 49 -12.87 31.25 -8.83
C GLU A 49 -14.12 30.46 -8.42
N LYS A 50 -15.04 30.26 -9.37
CA LYS A 50 -16.32 29.59 -9.14
C LYS A 50 -16.19 28.08 -9.04
N LEU A 51 -15.09 27.48 -9.50
CA LEU A 51 -14.81 26.04 -9.40
C LEU A 51 -14.82 25.50 -7.98
N PHE A 52 -14.63 26.37 -7.00
CA PHE A 52 -14.64 25.99 -5.60
C PHE A 52 -16.01 26.18 -4.93
N GLU A 53 -17.01 26.69 -5.65
CA GLU A 53 -18.38 26.80 -5.15
C GLU A 53 -19.07 25.43 -5.15
N PRO A 54 -19.87 25.11 -4.11
CA PRO A 54 -20.61 23.87 -4.06
C PRO A 54 -21.51 23.70 -5.29
N PHE A 55 -21.47 22.51 -5.89
CA PHE A 55 -22.30 22.13 -7.05
C PHE A 55 -22.03 22.88 -8.35
N TYR A 56 -21.04 23.79 -8.38
CA TYR A 56 -20.67 24.50 -9.59
C TYR A 56 -19.98 23.58 -10.59
N ARG A 57 -20.39 23.69 -11.86
CA ARG A 57 -19.86 22.89 -12.98
C ARG A 57 -19.78 23.76 -14.22
N ILE A 58 -18.72 23.57 -14.98
CA ILE A 58 -18.57 24.16 -16.31
C ILE A 58 -19.36 23.27 -17.27
N GLU A 59 -20.45 23.78 -17.83
CA GLU A 59 -21.21 23.09 -18.86
C GLU A 59 -20.51 23.28 -20.21
N THR A 60 -19.51 22.45 -20.49
CA THR A 60 -18.91 22.36 -21.82
C THR A 60 -19.81 21.51 -22.71
N GLY A 61 -20.26 22.08 -23.83
CA GLY A 61 -21.23 21.49 -24.75
C GLY A 61 -20.94 20.03 -25.16
N ASP A 62 -22.06 19.31 -25.32
CA ASP A 62 -22.31 18.00 -25.97
C ASP A 62 -21.38 16.78 -25.73
N ARG A 63 -20.46 16.81 -24.76
CA ARG A 63 -19.71 15.60 -24.36
C ARG A 63 -20.31 14.98 -23.10
N ARG A 64 -21.21 14.01 -23.30
CA ARG A 64 -21.91 13.18 -22.29
C ARG A 64 -21.00 12.38 -21.31
N GLN A 65 -19.70 12.66 -21.23
CA GLN A 65 -18.70 11.81 -20.58
C GLN A 65 -18.20 12.26 -19.19
N TYR A 66 -18.58 13.43 -18.66
CA TYR A 66 -18.01 13.91 -17.39
C TYR A 66 -19.05 14.14 -16.28
N ARG A 67 -19.80 13.11 -15.88
CA ARG A 67 -20.65 13.21 -14.67
C ARG A 67 -19.77 13.25 -13.41
N GLY A 68 -19.93 14.30 -12.62
CA GLY A 68 -19.33 14.48 -11.30
C GLY A 68 -20.24 15.37 -10.45
N THR A 69 -20.18 15.25 -9.12
CA THR A 69 -21.08 15.93 -8.18
C THR A 69 -20.83 17.44 -8.03
N GLY A 70 -19.72 17.96 -8.56
CA GLY A 70 -19.29 19.36 -8.37
C GLY A 70 -18.78 19.65 -6.95
N LEU A 71 -18.59 18.62 -6.12
CA LEU A 71 -18.19 18.79 -4.72
C LEU A 71 -16.68 18.56 -4.48
N GLY A 72 -15.97 17.90 -5.39
CA GLY A 72 -14.58 17.46 -5.14
C GLY A 72 -13.59 18.60 -4.83
N THR A 73 -13.64 19.69 -5.61
CA THR A 73 -12.83 20.90 -5.40
C THR A 73 -13.28 21.71 -4.19
N THR A 74 -14.59 21.75 -3.94
CA THR A 74 -15.18 22.39 -2.76
C THR A 74 -14.72 21.73 -1.46
N ILE A 75 -14.80 20.40 -1.40
CA ILE A 75 -14.34 19.59 -0.27
C ILE A 75 -12.83 19.75 -0.07
N ALA A 76 -12.05 19.73 -1.16
CA ALA A 76 -10.62 19.94 -1.10
C ALA A 76 -10.27 21.32 -0.51
N ARG A 77 -10.97 22.39 -0.93
CA ARG A 77 -10.78 23.74 -0.39
C ARG A 77 -11.10 23.81 1.10
N GLU A 78 -12.19 23.20 1.53
CA GLU A 78 -12.58 23.20 2.95
C GLU A 78 -11.55 22.46 3.84
N HIS A 79 -11.03 21.31 3.39
CA HIS A 79 -9.98 20.60 4.11
C HIS A 79 -8.70 21.43 4.23
N VAL A 80 -8.24 22.00 3.12
CA VAL A 80 -7.04 22.85 3.10
C VAL A 80 -7.22 24.05 4.04
N ARG A 81 -8.39 24.69 4.02
CA ARG A 81 -8.71 25.82 4.90
C ARG A 81 -8.71 25.44 6.38
N ARG A 82 -9.25 24.27 6.73
CA ARG A 82 -9.19 23.73 8.11
C ARG A 82 -7.78 23.42 8.58
N MET A 83 -6.89 23.11 7.64
CA MET A 83 -5.45 22.92 7.90
C MET A 83 -4.68 24.25 7.88
N GLY A 84 -5.35 25.40 7.81
CA GLY A 84 -4.73 26.73 7.83
C GLY A 84 -4.13 27.17 6.50
N GLY A 85 -4.38 26.43 5.41
CA GLY A 85 -3.91 26.76 4.07
C GLY A 85 -4.95 27.42 3.18
N GLU A 86 -4.54 27.76 1.95
CA GLU A 86 -5.43 28.22 0.89
C GLU A 86 -5.20 27.39 -0.38
N LEU A 87 -6.29 26.97 -1.04
CA LEU A 87 -6.26 26.23 -2.30
C LEU A 87 -6.45 27.19 -3.47
N LEU A 88 -5.47 27.23 -4.35
CA LEU A 88 -5.36 28.12 -5.49
C LEU A 88 -5.35 27.34 -6.81
N VAL A 89 -5.67 28.03 -7.89
CA VAL A 89 -5.68 27.48 -9.26
C VAL A 89 -5.14 28.50 -10.25
N SER A 90 -4.44 28.01 -11.26
CA SER A 90 -4.00 28.74 -12.44
C SER A 90 -4.20 27.84 -13.64
N SER A 91 -4.87 28.32 -14.68
CA SER A 91 -5.16 27.51 -15.85
C SER A 91 -5.33 28.34 -17.10
N THR A 92 -4.92 27.78 -18.23
CA THR A 92 -5.13 28.36 -19.56
C THR A 92 -5.89 27.35 -20.41
N PRO A 93 -7.01 27.71 -21.06
CA PRO A 93 -7.72 26.81 -21.97
C PRO A 93 -6.78 26.23 -23.04
N GLY A 94 -6.74 24.90 -23.13
CA GLY A 94 -5.90 24.16 -24.07
C GLY A 94 -4.45 23.90 -23.64
N GLU A 95 -3.96 24.51 -22.56
CA GLU A 95 -2.59 24.28 -22.04
C GLU A 95 -2.58 23.48 -20.74
N GLY A 96 -3.74 23.34 -20.07
CA GLY A 96 -3.91 22.57 -18.85
C GLY A 96 -4.14 23.41 -17.60
N SER A 97 -4.02 22.79 -16.43
CA SER A 97 -4.29 23.47 -15.15
C SER A 97 -3.31 23.10 -14.05
N THR A 98 -3.04 24.05 -13.16
CA THR A 98 -2.23 23.86 -11.96
C THR A 98 -3.04 24.26 -10.74
N PHE A 99 -3.26 23.31 -9.84
CA PHE A 99 -3.84 23.53 -8.51
C PHE A 99 -2.74 23.42 -7.47
N TRP A 100 -2.71 24.34 -6.51
CA TRP A 100 -1.75 24.23 -5.41
C TRP A 100 -2.30 24.74 -4.09
N PHE A 101 -1.74 24.24 -3.00
CA PHE A 101 -1.99 24.76 -1.67
C PHE A 101 -0.75 24.64 -0.80
N GLU A 102 -0.67 25.51 0.21
CA GLU A 102 0.40 25.52 1.19
C GLU A 102 -0.19 25.26 2.58
N ILE A 103 0.44 24.37 3.35
CA ILE A 103 0.02 24.04 4.72
C ILE A 103 1.24 23.94 5.65
N GLU A 104 1.01 24.26 6.91
CA GLU A 104 1.98 24.02 7.98
C GLU A 104 1.59 22.74 8.73
N LEU A 105 2.53 21.80 8.83
CA LEU A 105 2.34 20.54 9.54
C LEU A 105 3.33 20.45 10.71
N PRO A 106 2.89 20.02 11.89
CA PRO A 106 3.81 19.73 12.99
C PRO A 106 4.76 18.61 12.61
N ILE A 107 6.01 18.75 13.02
CA ILE A 107 6.99 17.67 12.89
C ILE A 107 6.55 16.56 13.83
N ALA A 108 6.12 15.44 13.25
CA ALA A 108 5.83 14.26 14.02
C ALA A 108 7.14 13.74 14.63
N SER A 109 7.20 13.67 15.96
CA SER A 109 8.15 12.80 16.64
C SER A 109 7.66 11.36 16.49
N LEU A 110 7.78 10.81 15.29
CA LEU A 110 7.97 9.37 15.18
C LEU A 110 9.26 9.06 15.96
N PRO A 111 9.37 7.95 16.71
CA PRO A 111 10.68 7.51 17.17
C PRO A 111 11.57 7.38 15.94
N VAL A 112 12.37 8.41 15.69
CA VAL A 112 13.37 8.45 14.66
C VAL A 112 14.44 7.50 15.17
N VAL A 113 14.37 6.24 14.73
CA VAL A 113 15.62 5.50 14.54
C VAL A 113 16.41 6.37 13.56
N PRO A 114 17.60 6.85 13.93
CA PRO A 114 18.39 7.72 13.07
C PRO A 114 18.47 7.07 11.69
N VAL A 115 17.96 7.75 10.67
CA VAL A 115 18.29 7.41 9.28
C VAL A 115 19.74 7.89 9.12
N ASP A 116 20.66 7.09 9.63
CA ASP A 116 21.99 7.03 9.05
C ASP A 116 21.77 6.68 7.58
N ASN A 117 22.45 7.36 6.68
CA ASN A 117 22.38 7.12 5.24
C ASN A 117 23.02 5.77 4.85
N GLN A 118 23.21 4.90 5.83
CA GLN A 118 23.60 3.51 5.72
C GLN A 118 22.32 2.68 5.75
N ALA A 119 22.05 1.93 4.67
CA ALA A 119 20.98 0.95 4.65
C ALA A 119 21.01 0.11 5.95
N PRO A 120 19.86 -0.14 6.60
CA PRO A 120 19.82 -0.80 7.89
C PRO A 120 20.60 -2.12 7.84
N PRO A 121 21.40 -2.41 8.86
CA PRO A 121 22.39 -3.47 8.80
C PRO A 121 21.75 -4.85 8.70
N ILE A 122 22.37 -5.74 7.93
CA ILE A 122 22.04 -7.17 7.99
C ILE A 122 22.64 -7.70 9.29
N LEU A 123 21.78 -8.12 10.20
CA LEU A 123 22.19 -8.71 11.47
C LEU A 123 22.62 -10.17 11.31
N ALA A 124 23.27 -10.72 12.34
CA ALA A 124 23.56 -12.14 12.38
C ALA A 124 22.27 -12.97 12.21
N PRO A 125 22.35 -14.19 11.64
CA PRO A 125 21.19 -15.07 11.46
C PRO A 125 20.31 -15.15 12.71
N LYS A 126 19.01 -14.91 12.52
CA LYS A 126 17.98 -14.93 13.57
C LYS A 126 16.97 -16.01 13.23
N ARG A 127 16.38 -16.63 14.25
CA ARG A 127 15.22 -17.50 14.11
C ARG A 127 13.97 -16.65 14.13
N ILE A 128 13.28 -16.55 13.00
CA ILE A 128 12.12 -15.69 12.82
C ILE A 128 10.91 -16.55 12.53
N LEU A 129 9.85 -16.41 13.33
CA LEU A 129 8.54 -16.94 13.00
C LEU A 129 7.79 -15.89 12.18
N VAL A 130 7.23 -16.29 11.04
CA VAL A 130 6.31 -15.48 10.24
C VAL A 130 4.95 -16.17 10.17
N ALA A 131 3.87 -15.45 10.45
CA ALA A 131 2.51 -15.94 10.28
C ALA A 131 1.70 -15.01 9.37
N ASP A 132 1.14 -15.55 8.29
CA ASP A 132 0.24 -14.87 7.36
C ASP A 132 -0.65 -15.95 6.71
N ASP A 133 -1.96 -15.71 6.60
CA ASP A 133 -2.91 -16.68 6.04
C ASP A 133 -2.92 -16.70 4.51
N ASN A 134 -2.30 -15.70 3.88
CA ASN A 134 -2.03 -15.70 2.47
C ASN A 134 -0.67 -16.32 2.16
N ALA A 135 -0.68 -17.44 1.43
CA ALA A 135 0.52 -18.21 1.09
C ALA A 135 1.56 -17.39 0.31
N LEU A 136 1.12 -16.48 -0.57
CA LEU A 136 2.04 -15.62 -1.32
C LEU A 136 2.75 -14.62 -0.41
N ASN A 137 2.02 -13.95 0.48
CA ASN A 137 2.62 -13.03 1.45
C ASN A 137 3.65 -13.77 2.31
N LEU A 138 3.29 -14.97 2.78
CA LEU A 138 4.14 -15.82 3.59
C LEU A 138 5.42 -16.23 2.83
N GLU A 139 5.29 -16.69 1.57
CA GLU A 139 6.43 -17.01 0.70
C GLU A 139 7.31 -15.77 0.48
N LEU A 140 6.72 -14.59 0.22
CA LEU A 140 7.46 -13.34 0.03
C LEU A 140 8.27 -12.95 1.27
N LEU A 141 7.66 -12.90 2.46
CA LEU A 141 8.39 -12.62 3.71
C LEU A 141 9.50 -13.63 3.95
N GLN A 142 9.21 -14.91 3.74
CA GLN A 142 10.17 -15.98 3.94
C GLN A 142 11.40 -15.80 3.04
N GLN A 143 11.20 -15.49 1.76
CA GLN A 143 12.29 -15.25 0.82
C GLN A 143 13.09 -13.99 1.17
N MET A 144 12.41 -12.89 1.54
CA MET A 144 13.09 -11.65 1.93
C MET A 144 13.99 -11.85 3.16
N LEU A 145 13.48 -12.52 4.19
CA LEU A 145 14.22 -12.76 5.44
C LEU A 145 15.33 -13.81 5.25
N ALA A 146 15.08 -14.87 4.47
CA ALA A 146 16.08 -15.89 4.16
C ALA A 146 17.24 -15.32 3.33
N ARG A 147 16.97 -14.36 2.43
CA ARG A 147 18.02 -13.65 1.68
C ARG A 147 18.97 -12.87 2.58
N ASP A 148 18.46 -12.33 3.69
CA ASP A 148 19.27 -11.67 4.73
C ASP A 148 19.94 -12.67 5.69
N GLY A 149 19.84 -13.98 5.43
CA GLY A 149 20.51 -15.04 6.18
C GLY A 149 19.77 -15.50 7.43
N HIS A 150 18.53 -15.05 7.65
CA HIS A 150 17.71 -15.51 8.77
C HIS A 150 17.13 -16.91 8.53
N LEU A 151 16.90 -17.64 9.63
CA LEU A 151 16.20 -18.93 9.63
C LEU A 151 14.71 -18.66 9.87
N VAL A 152 13.90 -18.89 8.85
CA VAL A 152 12.48 -18.52 8.87
C VAL A 152 11.60 -19.75 9.00
N THR A 153 10.78 -19.78 10.04
CA THR A 153 9.66 -20.72 10.19
C THR A 153 8.39 -20.02 9.74
N ALA A 154 7.65 -20.65 8.84
CA ALA A 154 6.40 -20.13 8.29
C ALA A 154 5.20 -20.80 8.96
N ALA A 155 4.20 -20.00 9.33
CA ALA A 155 2.92 -20.46 9.85
C ALA A 155 1.79 -19.94 8.96
N HIS A 156 0.87 -20.81 8.58
CA HIS A 156 -0.18 -20.50 7.59
C HIS A 156 -1.46 -19.91 8.19
N ASN A 157 -1.51 -19.74 9.50
CA ASN A 157 -2.65 -19.19 10.24
C ASN A 157 -2.26 -18.98 11.72
N GLY A 158 -3.16 -18.40 12.51
CA GLY A 158 -2.89 -18.07 13.91
C GLY A 158 -2.72 -19.29 14.82
N ASN A 159 -3.48 -20.37 14.59
CA ASN A 159 -3.33 -21.61 15.37
C ASN A 159 -2.02 -22.36 15.08
N ASP A 160 -1.59 -22.38 13.82
CA ASP A 160 -0.28 -22.88 13.42
C ASP A 160 0.83 -22.05 14.07
N ALA A 161 0.69 -20.71 14.06
CA ALA A 161 1.65 -19.82 14.73
C ALA A 161 1.79 -20.14 16.23
N LEU A 162 0.68 -20.32 16.96
CA LEU A 162 0.71 -20.74 18.36
C LEU A 162 1.35 -22.11 18.56
N SER A 163 1.10 -23.05 17.65
CA SER A 163 1.71 -24.39 17.68
C SER A 163 3.23 -24.30 17.53
N GLN A 164 3.73 -23.48 16.62
CA GLN A 164 5.18 -23.24 16.46
C GLN A 164 5.78 -22.56 17.69
N LEU A 165 5.11 -21.53 18.24
CA LEU A 165 5.54 -20.81 19.45
C LEU A 165 5.59 -21.68 20.72
N ALA A 166 4.82 -22.77 20.73
CA ALA A 166 4.85 -23.76 21.80
C ALA A 166 6.01 -24.76 21.67
N LEU A 167 6.47 -25.03 20.44
CA LEU A 167 7.51 -26.03 20.16
C LEU A 167 8.92 -25.44 20.17
N GLU A 168 9.07 -24.19 19.73
CA GLU A 168 10.38 -23.58 19.50
C GLU A 168 10.52 -22.19 20.14
N ASP A 169 11.78 -21.77 20.32
CA ASP A 169 12.14 -20.40 20.67
C ASP A 169 12.56 -19.64 19.42
N PHE A 170 12.08 -18.40 19.32
CA PHE A 170 12.37 -17.48 18.22
C PHE A 170 13.00 -16.21 18.76
N ASP A 171 13.87 -15.60 17.95
CA ASP A 171 14.48 -14.32 18.25
C ASP A 171 13.54 -13.17 17.90
N VAL A 172 12.69 -13.35 16.88
CA VAL A 172 11.69 -12.37 16.41
C VAL A 172 10.44 -13.11 15.95
N VAL A 173 9.27 -12.50 16.18
CA VAL A 173 7.99 -12.98 15.66
C VAL A 173 7.36 -11.89 14.78
N MET A 174 6.87 -12.25 13.60
CA MET A 174 6.15 -11.38 12.68
C MET A 174 4.77 -11.96 12.40
N LEU A 175 3.71 -11.26 12.78
CA LEU A 175 2.33 -11.75 12.65
C LEU A 175 1.54 -10.82 11.74
N ASP A 176 0.84 -11.34 10.72
CA ASP A 176 -0.22 -10.58 10.07
C ASP A 176 -1.26 -10.23 11.15
N PHE A 177 -1.69 -8.97 11.15
CA PHE A 177 -2.72 -8.51 12.05
C PHE A 177 -4.06 -9.18 11.75
N ASN A 178 -4.40 -9.37 10.47
CA ASN A 178 -5.67 -9.92 10.04
C ASN A 178 -5.45 -11.33 9.48
N MET A 179 -5.84 -12.36 10.24
CA MET A 179 -5.85 -13.77 9.81
C MET A 179 -7.25 -14.37 10.01
N ASP A 180 -7.67 -15.27 9.10
CA ASP A 180 -9.02 -15.86 9.06
C ASP A 180 -9.42 -16.61 10.36
N ASP A 181 -8.51 -17.32 11.02
CA ASP A 181 -8.84 -18.19 12.16
C ASP A 181 -8.69 -17.49 13.52
N LEU A 182 -7.54 -16.87 13.75
CA LEU A 182 -7.17 -16.20 14.98
C LEU A 182 -6.30 -15.00 14.64
N ASP A 183 -6.77 -13.81 14.94
CA ASP A 183 -6.06 -12.57 14.59
C ASP A 183 -4.67 -12.49 15.27
N GLY A 184 -3.76 -11.74 14.65
CA GLY A 184 -2.37 -11.64 15.13
C GLY A 184 -2.29 -11.12 16.56
N LEU A 185 -3.22 -10.23 16.95
CA LEU A 185 -3.27 -9.68 18.31
C LEU A 185 -3.60 -10.77 19.34
N SER A 186 -4.56 -11.65 19.05
CA SER A 186 -4.95 -12.75 19.93
C SER A 186 -3.83 -13.79 20.02
N VAL A 187 -3.14 -14.07 18.91
CA VAL A 187 -1.93 -14.91 18.91
C VAL A 187 -0.87 -14.31 19.85
N PHE A 188 -0.56 -13.03 19.70
CA PHE A 188 0.44 -12.36 20.53
C PHE A 188 0.06 -12.34 22.01
N GLN A 189 -1.20 -12.02 22.34
CA GLN A 189 -1.67 -12.02 23.73
C GLN A 189 -1.59 -13.41 24.37
N THR A 190 -1.99 -14.45 23.63
CA THR A 190 -1.91 -15.85 24.10
C THR A 190 -0.46 -16.26 24.34
N TYR A 191 0.43 -15.93 23.40
CA TYR A 191 1.86 -16.19 23.50
C TYR A 191 2.51 -15.45 24.69
N ALA A 192 2.25 -14.15 24.82
CA ALA A 192 2.82 -13.31 25.87
C ALA A 192 2.30 -13.68 27.26
N MET A 193 1.06 -14.17 27.38
CA MET A 193 0.53 -14.66 28.65
C MET A 193 1.17 -15.98 29.10
N GLY A 194 1.58 -16.83 28.15
CA GLY A 194 2.21 -18.12 28.40
C GLY A 194 3.73 -18.09 28.62
N ARG A 195 4.38 -16.93 28.44
CA ARG A 195 5.85 -16.81 28.52
C ARG A 195 6.31 -15.65 29.40
N LEU A 196 7.37 -15.91 30.18
CA LEU A 196 7.98 -14.89 31.03
C LEU A 196 8.72 -13.81 30.20
N HIS A 197 9.33 -14.22 29.09
CA HIS A 197 10.07 -13.37 28.16
C HIS A 197 9.67 -13.72 26.73
N PRO A 198 8.51 -13.23 26.25
CA PRO A 198 8.12 -13.42 24.85
C PRO A 198 9.13 -12.73 23.92
N ALA A 199 9.39 -13.35 22.78
CA ALA A 199 10.22 -12.77 21.74
C ALA A 199 9.60 -11.44 21.25
N PRO A 200 10.43 -10.45 20.88
CA PRO A 200 9.96 -9.22 20.26
C PRO A 200 9.05 -9.53 19.06
N THR A 201 7.81 -9.03 19.13
CA THR A 201 6.77 -9.34 18.13
C THR A 201 6.44 -8.09 17.32
N PHE A 202 6.44 -8.20 16.00
CA PHE A 202 6.01 -7.16 15.07
C PHE A 202 4.70 -7.56 14.40
N PHE A 203 3.76 -6.62 14.34
CA PHE A 203 2.57 -6.80 13.53
C PHE A 203 2.84 -6.35 12.10
N VAL A 204 2.52 -7.19 11.13
CA VAL A 204 2.56 -6.86 9.71
C VAL A 204 1.13 -6.52 9.30
N THR A 205 0.88 -5.33 8.76
CA THR A 205 -0.50 -4.96 8.38
C THR A 205 -0.56 -4.04 7.17
N ALA A 206 -1.64 -4.18 6.43
CA ALA A 206 -2.05 -3.31 5.35
C ALA A 206 -2.81 -2.07 5.86
N ASP A 207 -3.41 -2.16 7.06
CA ASP A 207 -4.21 -1.11 7.66
C ASP A 207 -3.33 -0.07 8.39
N THR A 208 -3.41 1.19 7.95
CA THR A 208 -2.70 2.33 8.55
C THR A 208 -3.60 3.20 9.43
N SER A 209 -4.83 2.74 9.71
CA SER A 209 -5.79 3.48 10.50
C SER A 209 -5.27 3.78 11.91
N SER A 210 -5.56 4.99 12.39
CA SER A 210 -5.16 5.44 13.73
C SER A 210 -5.75 4.58 14.86
N SER A 211 -6.91 3.96 14.63
CA SER A 211 -7.56 3.02 15.56
C SER A 211 -6.76 1.72 15.69
N THR A 212 -6.30 1.14 14.59
CA THR A 212 -5.45 -0.06 14.58
C THR A 212 -4.08 0.23 15.19
N ALA A 213 -3.44 1.33 14.81
CA ALA A 213 -2.17 1.75 15.41
C ALA A 213 -2.26 1.95 16.94
N ALA A 214 -3.36 2.53 17.44
CA ALA A 214 -3.59 2.72 18.87
C ALA A 214 -3.83 1.39 19.63
N LYS A 215 -4.50 0.42 19.00
CA LYS A 215 -4.67 -0.93 19.58
C LYS A 215 -3.33 -1.66 19.69
N LEU A 216 -2.52 -1.60 18.62
CA LEU A 216 -1.22 -2.26 18.56
C LEU A 216 -0.21 -1.66 19.53
N SER A 217 -0.18 -0.33 19.67
CA SER A 217 0.69 0.36 20.62
C SER A 217 0.39 -0.02 22.08
N LYS A 218 -0.87 -0.33 22.42
CA LYS A 218 -1.27 -0.75 23.77
C LYS A 218 -1.01 -2.23 24.06
N ALA A 219 -0.79 -3.04 23.03
CA ALA A 219 -0.65 -4.48 23.18
C ALA A 219 0.68 -4.89 23.84
N GLY A 220 1.72 -4.06 23.76
CA GLY A 220 3.06 -4.40 24.25
C GLY A 220 3.95 -5.12 23.22
N ALA A 221 3.56 -5.07 21.94
CA ALA A 221 4.39 -5.54 20.83
C ALA A 221 5.60 -4.63 20.59
N ALA A 222 6.62 -5.14 19.90
CA ALA A 222 7.84 -4.41 19.57
C ALA A 222 7.61 -3.32 18.51
N GLY A 223 6.65 -3.53 17.60
CA GLY A 223 6.32 -2.53 16.59
C GLY A 223 5.32 -3.00 15.55
N VAL A 224 5.15 -2.18 14.50
CA VAL A 224 4.28 -2.44 13.37
C VAL A 224 5.05 -2.22 12.07
N VAL A 225 4.96 -3.16 11.14
CA VAL A 225 5.53 -3.11 9.80
C VAL A 225 4.38 -2.99 8.79
N TYR A 226 4.34 -1.89 8.05
CA TYR A 226 3.26 -1.65 7.10
C TYR A 226 3.56 -2.20 5.70
N LYS A 227 2.62 -2.97 5.15
CA LYS A 227 2.59 -3.40 3.74
C LYS A 227 2.46 -2.14 2.84
N PRO A 228 3.15 -2.02 1.68
CA PRO A 228 4.01 -3.02 1.05
C PRO A 228 5.33 -3.21 1.78
N LEU A 229 5.78 -4.47 1.85
CA LEU A 229 7.01 -4.85 2.52
C LEU A 229 8.22 -4.54 1.66
N THR A 230 9.28 -4.06 2.31
CA THR A 230 10.55 -3.71 1.67
C THR A 230 11.68 -4.21 2.58
N PHE A 231 12.83 -4.57 2.01
CA PHE A 231 13.99 -5.00 2.80
C PHE A 231 14.34 -4.01 3.91
N ASP A 232 14.35 -2.71 3.63
CA ASP A 232 14.73 -1.68 4.61
C ASP A 232 13.77 -1.61 5.80
N LYS A 233 12.45 -1.74 5.55
CA LYS A 233 11.45 -1.82 6.63
C LYS A 233 11.65 -3.05 7.52
N LEU A 234 11.91 -4.23 6.92
CA LEU A 234 12.14 -5.47 7.68
C LEU A 234 13.44 -5.39 8.47
N ARG A 235 14.54 -5.00 7.85
CA ARG A 235 15.84 -4.83 8.49
C ARG A 235 15.78 -3.78 9.60
N GLY A 236 15.14 -2.64 9.36
CA GLY A 236 14.95 -1.60 10.38
C GLY A 236 14.14 -2.09 11.58
N ALA A 237 13.07 -2.86 11.34
CA ALA A 237 12.29 -3.46 12.42
C ALA A 237 13.13 -4.44 13.24
N ILE A 238 13.82 -5.39 12.61
CA ILE A 238 14.68 -6.38 13.31
C ILE A 238 15.83 -5.66 14.04
N ALA A 239 16.50 -4.71 13.40
CA ALA A 239 17.59 -3.96 14.02
C ALA A 239 17.16 -3.16 15.26
N SER A 240 15.93 -2.64 15.28
CA SER A 240 15.41 -1.86 16.41
C SER A 240 15.35 -2.63 17.74
N VAL A 241 15.28 -3.97 17.68
CA VAL A 241 15.22 -4.83 18.87
C VAL A 241 16.58 -5.47 19.21
N PHE A 242 17.60 -5.27 18.38
CA PHE A 242 18.99 -5.71 18.62
C PHE A 242 20.00 -4.54 18.49
N PRO A 243 19.89 -3.47 19.29
CA PRO A 243 20.68 -2.25 19.11
C PRO A 243 22.19 -2.40 19.39
N ASN A 244 22.61 -3.50 20.01
CA ASN A 244 24.00 -3.74 20.43
C ASN A 244 24.75 -4.73 19.53
N GLU A 245 24.14 -5.24 18.46
CA GLU A 245 24.81 -6.17 17.54
C GLU A 245 25.55 -5.45 16.42
N THR A 246 26.78 -5.89 16.18
CA THR A 246 27.62 -5.36 15.11
C THR A 246 27.07 -5.81 13.74
N PRO A 247 26.80 -4.88 12.81
CA PRO A 247 26.37 -5.20 11.46
C PRO A 247 27.26 -6.21 10.75
N THR A 248 26.68 -7.21 10.09
CA THR A 248 27.40 -8.05 9.13
C THR A 248 27.49 -7.31 7.80
N ALA A 249 28.68 -7.25 7.21
CA ALA A 249 28.92 -6.56 5.95
C ALA A 249 28.10 -7.21 4.81
N ARG A 250 27.36 -6.37 4.08
CA ARG A 250 26.56 -6.75 2.91
C ARG A 250 27.50 -7.27 1.79
N PRO A 251 27.12 -8.29 1.00
CA PRO A 251 27.81 -8.54 -0.26
C PRO A 251 27.62 -7.30 -1.16
N GLU A 252 28.73 -6.70 -1.59
CA GLU A 252 28.74 -5.51 -2.45
C GLU A 252 27.94 -5.77 -3.73
N VAL A 253 26.75 -5.19 -3.80
CA VAL A 253 26.04 -4.99 -5.07
C VAL A 253 26.06 -3.49 -5.30
N ALA A 254 26.67 -3.14 -6.43
CA ALA A 254 27.07 -1.81 -6.84
C ALA A 254 26.03 -0.73 -6.53
N ASP A 255 26.56 0.34 -5.95
CA ASP A 255 25.99 1.66 -5.78
C ASP A 255 25.12 2.05 -6.99
N ARG A 256 23.82 2.23 -6.74
CA ARG A 256 22.92 2.95 -7.64
C ARG A 256 22.24 4.04 -6.85
N ASP A 257 22.85 5.21 -6.94
CA ASP A 257 22.30 6.56 -6.82
C ASP A 257 20.94 6.68 -6.12
N GLY A 258 21.01 7.16 -4.88
CA GLY A 258 20.10 8.13 -4.26
C GLY A 258 18.61 7.98 -4.52
N ALA A 259 17.88 7.63 -3.47
CA ALA A 259 16.42 7.68 -3.37
C ALA A 259 15.82 8.93 -4.05
N ARG A 260 15.51 8.79 -5.34
CA ARG A 260 14.59 9.67 -6.06
C ARG A 260 13.22 9.09 -5.80
N LEU A 261 12.31 9.90 -5.29
CA LEU A 261 10.88 9.59 -5.34
C LEU A 261 10.56 9.28 -6.81
N SER A 262 10.36 8.00 -7.13
CA SER A 262 9.98 7.58 -8.45
C SER A 262 8.54 8.04 -8.67
N VAL A 263 8.33 8.76 -9.77
CA VAL A 263 6.99 9.04 -10.27
C VAL A 263 6.36 7.67 -10.53
N VAL A 264 5.37 7.27 -9.72
CA VAL A 264 4.55 6.09 -10.02
C VAL A 264 3.82 6.42 -11.31
N PRO A 265 4.17 5.78 -12.45
CA PRO A 265 3.39 5.94 -13.67
C PRO A 265 1.96 5.51 -13.35
N VAL A 266 0.96 6.19 -13.91
CA VAL A 266 -0.46 5.77 -13.82
C VAL A 266 -0.68 4.57 -14.75
N GLU A 267 0.15 3.54 -14.58
CA GLU A 267 0.00 2.23 -15.19
C GLU A 267 -0.25 1.26 -14.04
N HIS A 268 -1.08 0.26 -14.29
CA HIS A 268 -1.78 -0.54 -13.30
C HIS A 268 -0.91 -1.32 -12.31
N ILE A 269 0.42 -1.23 -12.45
CA ILE A 269 1.44 -1.94 -11.69
C ILE A 269 2.51 -0.96 -11.17
N ASP A 270 2.85 -1.05 -9.89
CA ASP A 270 3.95 -0.30 -9.29
C ASP A 270 5.33 -0.88 -9.72
N PRO A 271 6.16 -0.12 -10.47
CA PRO A 271 7.48 -0.57 -10.87
C PRO A 271 8.44 -0.81 -9.69
N ALA A 272 8.20 -0.22 -8.51
CA ALA A 272 9.03 -0.46 -7.33
C ALA A 272 8.91 -1.90 -6.79
N ILE A 273 7.76 -2.55 -7.00
CA ILE A 273 7.55 -3.96 -6.64
C ILE A 273 8.32 -4.89 -7.58
N LEU A 274 8.42 -4.53 -8.86
CA LEU A 274 9.25 -5.27 -9.82
C LEU A 274 10.73 -5.24 -9.46
N ASP A 275 11.23 -4.10 -9.02
CA ASP A 275 12.61 -3.98 -8.56
C ASP A 275 12.84 -4.74 -7.25
N LEU A 276 11.88 -4.73 -6.32
CA LEU A 276 11.91 -5.56 -5.11
C LEU A 276 11.95 -7.06 -5.43
N LEU A 277 11.10 -7.52 -6.35
CA LEU A 277 11.05 -8.94 -6.74
C LEU A 277 12.32 -9.38 -7.45
N ARG A 278 12.90 -8.52 -8.32
CA ARG A 278 14.21 -8.74 -8.96
C ARG A 278 15.34 -8.78 -7.93
N GLU A 279 15.24 -7.94 -6.91
CA GLU A 279 16.19 -7.97 -5.80
C GLU A 279 16.11 -9.30 -5.05
N ILE A 280 14.92 -9.81 -4.71
CA ILE A 280 14.76 -11.10 -4.00
C ILE A 280 15.44 -12.24 -4.76
N LYS A 281 15.20 -12.36 -6.06
CA LYS A 281 15.83 -13.37 -6.91
C LYS A 281 15.75 -12.97 -8.39
N ASP A 282 16.90 -12.80 -9.04
CA ASP A 282 16.99 -12.53 -10.48
C ASP A 282 16.79 -13.81 -11.33
N GLN A 283 15.82 -14.64 -10.94
CA GLN A 283 15.46 -15.86 -11.66
C GLN A 283 14.11 -15.65 -12.35
N PRO A 284 14.05 -15.67 -13.69
CA PRO A 284 12.81 -15.51 -14.45
C PRO A 284 11.71 -16.48 -13.98
N GLU A 285 12.07 -17.71 -13.63
CA GLU A 285 11.13 -18.74 -13.20
C GLU A 285 10.44 -18.38 -11.86
N PHE A 286 11.15 -17.72 -10.95
CA PHE A 286 10.61 -17.28 -9.66
C PHE A 286 9.62 -16.13 -9.85
N LEU A 287 9.98 -15.13 -10.65
CA LEU A 287 9.10 -14.01 -10.99
C LEU A 287 7.82 -14.51 -11.68
N HIS A 288 7.97 -15.42 -12.64
CA HIS A 288 6.85 -16.04 -13.34
C HIS A 288 5.94 -16.82 -12.40
N LYS A 289 6.52 -17.55 -11.44
CA LYS A 289 5.78 -18.31 -10.42
C LYS A 289 5.04 -17.36 -9.47
N ILE A 290 5.70 -16.41 -8.82
CA ILE A 290 5.06 -15.50 -7.85
C ILE A 290 3.93 -14.70 -8.47
N ILE A 291 4.13 -14.12 -9.67
CA ILE A 291 3.07 -13.37 -10.35
C ILE A 291 1.92 -14.32 -10.71
N GLY A 292 2.24 -15.56 -11.12
CA GLY A 292 1.25 -16.58 -11.44
C GLY A 292 0.41 -17.02 -10.25
N ASP A 293 1.05 -17.31 -9.13
CA ASP A 293 0.40 -17.69 -7.88
C ASP A 293 -0.45 -16.53 -7.35
N GLY A 294 0.05 -15.28 -7.45
CA GLY A 294 -0.71 -14.09 -7.06
C GLY A 294 -1.93 -13.82 -7.92
N ILE A 295 -1.86 -14.09 -9.23
CA ILE A 295 -3.04 -14.03 -10.11
C ILE A 295 -4.08 -15.09 -9.70
N ALA A 296 -3.65 -16.30 -9.33
CA ALA A 296 -4.56 -17.35 -8.88
C ALA A 296 -5.25 -16.96 -7.57
N ASP A 297 -4.49 -16.51 -6.57
CA ASP A 297 -5.01 -16.04 -5.28
C ASP A 297 -6.01 -14.88 -5.45
N LEU A 298 -5.67 -13.88 -6.27
CA LEU A 298 -6.57 -12.74 -6.53
C LEU A 298 -7.85 -13.16 -7.23
N ARG A 299 -7.80 -14.18 -8.09
CA ARG A 299 -8.99 -14.70 -8.77
C ARG A 299 -9.94 -15.37 -7.77
N ASP A 300 -9.40 -16.15 -6.84
CA ASP A 300 -10.19 -16.80 -5.80
C ASP A 300 -10.78 -15.78 -4.82
N LEU A 301 -9.98 -14.78 -4.40
CA LEU A 301 -10.43 -13.68 -3.54
C LEU A 301 -11.49 -12.80 -4.22
N LEU A 302 -11.35 -12.53 -5.53
CA LEU A 302 -12.35 -11.82 -6.29
C LEU A 302 -13.69 -12.54 -6.26
N SER A 303 -13.70 -13.87 -6.49
CA SER A 303 -14.95 -14.65 -6.46
C SER A 303 -15.64 -14.54 -5.10
N GLN A 304 -14.88 -14.72 -4.01
CA GLN A 304 -15.41 -14.64 -2.65
C GLN A 304 -15.91 -13.22 -2.30
N LEU A 305 -15.19 -12.19 -2.73
CA LEU A 305 -15.57 -10.79 -2.48
C LEU A 305 -16.81 -10.40 -3.29
N SER A 306 -16.92 -10.82 -4.55
CA SER A 306 -18.12 -10.63 -5.38
C SER A 306 -19.34 -11.30 -4.76
N ASP A 307 -19.19 -12.52 -4.25
CA ASP A 307 -20.27 -13.22 -3.53
C ASP A 307 -20.67 -12.47 -2.27
N ALA A 308 -19.70 -12.00 -1.47
CA ALA A 308 -19.95 -11.22 -0.26
C ALA A 308 -20.71 -9.91 -0.56
N ILE A 309 -20.34 -9.19 -1.62
CA ILE A 309 -21.02 -7.98 -2.08
C ILE A 309 -22.46 -8.30 -2.50
N THR A 310 -22.67 -9.39 -3.24
CA THR A 310 -23.99 -9.82 -3.73
C THR A 310 -24.93 -10.16 -2.57
N HIS A 311 -24.42 -10.86 -1.56
CA HIS A 311 -25.18 -11.23 -0.35
C HIS A 311 -25.25 -10.11 0.70
N ARG A 312 -24.58 -8.97 0.45
CA ARG A 312 -24.52 -7.80 1.34
C ARG A 312 -23.99 -8.11 2.73
N ASP A 313 -23.04 -9.04 2.81
CA ASP A 313 -22.35 -9.35 4.06
C ASP A 313 -21.19 -8.36 4.27
N LEU A 314 -21.47 -7.29 5.02
CA LEU A 314 -20.49 -6.22 5.24
C LEU A 314 -19.20 -6.73 5.88
N HIS A 315 -19.31 -7.66 6.84
CA HIS A 315 -18.15 -8.19 7.54
C HIS A 315 -17.26 -8.96 6.57
N LEU A 316 -17.86 -9.84 5.77
CA LEU A 316 -17.12 -10.61 4.78
C LEU A 316 -16.56 -9.72 3.66
N VAL A 317 -17.27 -8.66 3.25
CA VAL A 317 -16.76 -7.66 2.29
C VAL A 317 -15.50 -6.98 2.82
N HIS A 318 -15.52 -6.46 4.05
CA HIS A 318 -14.37 -5.80 4.65
C HIS A 318 -13.18 -6.76 4.75
N HIS A 319 -13.44 -7.97 5.22
CA HIS A 319 -12.41 -8.99 5.41
C HIS A 319 -11.76 -9.45 4.11
N ARG A 320 -12.57 -9.78 3.09
CA ARG A 320 -12.07 -10.21 1.77
C ARG A 320 -11.43 -9.07 0.99
N ALA A 321 -11.92 -7.85 1.14
CA ALA A 321 -11.25 -6.67 0.58
C ALA A 321 -9.86 -6.46 1.23
N HIS A 322 -9.72 -6.64 2.54
CA HIS A 322 -8.42 -6.55 3.20
C HIS A 322 -7.41 -7.59 2.65
N ALA A 323 -7.83 -8.86 2.59
CA ALA A 323 -6.98 -9.94 2.05
C ALA A 323 -6.57 -9.64 0.59
N MET A 324 -7.53 -9.27 -0.26
CA MET A 324 -7.29 -8.93 -1.66
C MET A 324 -6.37 -7.72 -1.82
N ARG A 325 -6.47 -6.71 -0.95
CA ARG A 325 -5.54 -5.57 -0.92
C ARG A 325 -4.10 -6.03 -0.66
N GLY A 326 -3.90 -6.92 0.30
CA GLY A 326 -2.58 -7.45 0.64
C GLY A 326 -1.89 -8.08 -0.56
N VAL A 327 -2.57 -9.03 -1.21
CA VAL A 327 -2.04 -9.72 -2.40
C VAL A 327 -1.81 -8.74 -3.55
N ALA A 328 -2.79 -7.86 -3.81
CA ALA A 328 -2.71 -6.88 -4.89
C ALA A 328 -1.47 -5.98 -4.75
N LEU A 329 -1.20 -5.44 -3.55
CA LEU A 329 -0.04 -4.58 -3.34
C LEU A 329 1.29 -5.34 -3.40
N ASN A 330 1.33 -6.61 -2.99
CA ASN A 330 2.54 -7.43 -3.04
C ASN A 330 2.97 -7.80 -4.47
N ILE A 331 2.03 -7.87 -5.41
CA ILE A 331 2.34 -8.05 -6.84
C ILE A 331 2.23 -6.74 -7.64
N GLY A 332 2.08 -5.61 -6.96
CA GLY A 332 2.11 -4.27 -7.55
C GLY A 332 0.80 -3.78 -8.15
N ALA A 333 -0.31 -4.52 -8.08
CA ALA A 333 -1.64 -4.15 -8.57
C ALA A 333 -2.32 -3.04 -7.74
N VAL A 334 -1.72 -1.85 -7.73
CA VAL A 334 -2.07 -0.70 -6.89
C VAL A 334 -3.49 -0.19 -7.08
N ARG A 335 -4.04 -0.21 -8.30
CA ARG A 335 -5.43 0.19 -8.55
C ARG A 335 -6.43 -0.74 -7.89
N LEU A 336 -6.14 -2.04 -7.91
CA LEU A 336 -6.96 -3.06 -7.26
C LEU A 336 -6.87 -2.93 -5.73
N GLY A 337 -5.66 -2.67 -5.20
CA GLY A 337 -5.45 -2.34 -3.79
C GLY A 337 -6.25 -1.11 -3.33
N ALA A 338 -6.20 -0.01 -4.08
CA ALA A 338 -6.96 1.21 -3.78
C ALA A 338 -8.49 1.01 -3.87
N GLN A 339 -8.95 0.07 -4.69
CA GLN A 339 -10.37 -0.29 -4.72
C GLN A 339 -10.79 -1.09 -3.50
N CYS A 340 -9.94 -2.01 -3.06
CA CYS A 340 -10.17 -2.76 -1.83
C CYS A 340 -10.20 -1.84 -0.60
N GLU A 341 -9.35 -0.80 -0.55
CA GLU A 341 -9.43 0.24 0.49
C GLU A 341 -10.81 0.90 0.56
N ARG A 342 -11.34 1.32 -0.59
CA ARG A 342 -12.69 1.90 -0.63
C ARG A 342 -13.74 0.93 -0.11
N LEU A 343 -13.62 -0.37 -0.45
CA LEU A 343 -14.54 -1.41 0.00
C LEU A 343 -14.48 -1.66 1.51
N MET A 344 -13.30 -1.54 2.13
CA MET A 344 -13.15 -1.65 3.59
C MET A 344 -13.80 -0.49 4.35
N ASP A 345 -13.87 0.69 3.74
CA ASP A 345 -14.46 1.89 4.37
C ASP A 345 -15.96 2.04 4.10
N ILE A 346 -16.59 1.16 3.31
CA ILE A 346 -18.01 1.32 2.99
C ILE A 346 -18.89 1.06 4.22
N PRO A 347 -19.90 1.91 4.45
CA PRO A 347 -20.96 1.62 5.42
C PRO A 347 -22.07 0.74 4.82
N MET A 348 -22.86 0.08 5.69
CA MET A 348 -23.89 -0.89 5.32
C MET A 348 -24.99 -0.32 4.40
N ASP A 349 -25.34 0.95 4.59
CA ASP A 349 -26.32 1.67 3.78
C ASP A 349 -25.85 1.84 2.33
N GLN A 350 -24.56 2.15 2.12
CA GLN A 350 -23.97 2.24 0.79
C GLN A 350 -23.82 0.86 0.12
N LEU A 351 -23.40 -0.17 0.87
CA LEU A 351 -23.33 -1.54 0.36
C LEU A 351 -24.72 -1.99 -0.15
N SER A 352 -25.76 -1.71 0.63
CA SER A 352 -27.14 -2.08 0.27
C SER A 352 -27.68 -1.31 -0.94
N ALA A 353 -27.29 -0.04 -1.09
CA ALA A 353 -27.77 0.84 -2.15
C ALA A 353 -27.01 0.68 -3.48
N SER A 354 -25.80 0.09 -3.48
CA SER A 354 -24.91 0.11 -4.64
C SER A 354 -24.13 -1.20 -4.87
N SER A 355 -24.60 -2.34 -4.33
CA SER A 355 -23.92 -3.64 -4.44
C SER A 355 -23.57 -4.03 -5.87
N GLU A 356 -24.51 -3.93 -6.82
CA GLU A 356 -24.28 -4.27 -8.23
C GLU A 356 -23.17 -3.41 -8.84
N ARG A 357 -23.24 -2.10 -8.63
CA ARG A 357 -22.24 -1.16 -9.14
C ARG A 357 -20.86 -1.39 -8.52
N LEU A 358 -20.79 -1.62 -7.21
CA LEU A 358 -19.53 -1.91 -6.52
C LEU A 358 -18.88 -3.19 -7.06
N ASN A 359 -19.69 -4.20 -7.35
CA ASN A 359 -19.22 -5.44 -7.95
C ASN A 359 -18.73 -5.24 -9.40
N ASP A 360 -19.49 -4.50 -10.22
CA ASP A 360 -19.09 -4.18 -11.59
C ASP A 360 -17.77 -3.41 -11.64
N ASP A 361 -17.64 -2.39 -10.79
CA ASP A 361 -16.40 -1.62 -10.66
C ASP A 361 -15.23 -2.53 -10.24
N LEU A 362 -15.46 -3.49 -9.33
CA LEU A 362 -14.42 -4.41 -8.84
C LEU A 362 -13.96 -5.36 -9.94
N VAL A 363 -14.91 -5.98 -10.64
CA VAL A 363 -14.64 -6.90 -11.75
C VAL A 363 -13.94 -6.17 -12.91
N SER A 364 -14.33 -4.93 -13.21
CA SER A 364 -13.67 -4.11 -14.23
C SER A 364 -12.21 -3.84 -13.88
N THR A 365 -11.94 -3.38 -12.65
CA THR A 365 -10.56 -3.11 -12.20
C THR A 365 -9.72 -4.37 -12.16
N TRP A 366 -10.30 -5.51 -11.76
CA TRP A 366 -9.63 -6.80 -11.84
C TRP A 366 -9.22 -7.15 -13.28
N LYS A 367 -10.11 -7.00 -14.26
CA LYS A 367 -9.79 -7.31 -15.67
C LYS A 367 -8.59 -6.49 -16.17
N GLU A 368 -8.58 -5.20 -15.85
CA GLU A 368 -7.47 -4.32 -16.22
C GLU A 368 -6.15 -4.72 -15.50
N ALA A 369 -6.22 -5.05 -14.21
CA ALA A 369 -5.06 -5.50 -13.45
C ALA A 369 -4.53 -6.86 -13.94
N LEU A 370 -5.43 -7.81 -14.25
CA LEU A 370 -5.08 -9.13 -14.78
C LEU A 370 -4.33 -9.00 -16.10
N GLN A 371 -4.83 -8.18 -17.03
CA GLN A 371 -4.15 -7.95 -18.30
C GLN A 371 -2.72 -7.42 -18.09
N ALA A 372 -2.57 -6.40 -17.24
CA ALA A 372 -1.26 -5.84 -16.94
C ALA A 372 -0.31 -6.86 -16.29
N LEU A 373 -0.81 -7.68 -15.36
CA LEU A 373 -0.02 -8.71 -14.66
C LEU A 373 0.39 -9.85 -15.61
N GLU A 374 -0.49 -10.23 -16.54
CA GLU A 374 -0.18 -11.23 -17.57
C GLU A 374 0.86 -10.71 -18.57
N GLU A 375 0.73 -9.45 -19.02
CA GLU A 375 1.74 -8.78 -19.86
C GLU A 375 3.09 -8.68 -19.15
N LEU A 376 3.08 -8.43 -17.84
CA LEU A 376 4.29 -8.40 -17.03
C LEU A 376 4.91 -9.79 -16.82
N ARG A 377 4.09 -10.82 -16.70
CA ARG A 377 4.51 -12.21 -16.48
C ARG A 377 5.07 -12.88 -17.74
N ALA A 378 4.59 -12.48 -18.92
CA ALA A 378 4.91 -13.12 -20.20
C ALA A 378 6.41 -13.19 -20.54
N PRO A 379 7.23 -12.14 -20.32
CA PRO A 379 8.68 -12.18 -20.61
C PRO A 379 9.47 -13.16 -19.75
N PHE A 380 8.90 -13.59 -18.61
CA PHE A 380 9.54 -14.48 -17.65
C PHE A 380 9.13 -15.96 -17.82
N ALA A 381 8.27 -16.27 -18.79
CA ALA A 381 7.97 -17.66 -19.14
C ALA A 381 9.25 -18.32 -19.68
N GLY A 382 9.75 -19.35 -18.98
CA GLY A 382 10.91 -20.13 -19.43
C GLY A 382 10.69 -20.72 -20.84
N PRO A 383 11.76 -21.14 -21.54
CA PRO A 383 11.60 -21.78 -22.85
C PRO A 383 10.66 -22.97 -22.71
N ALA A 384 9.62 -23.01 -23.55
CA ALA A 384 8.65 -24.10 -23.59
C ALA A 384 9.42 -25.44 -23.59
N GLN A 385 9.26 -26.22 -22.52
CA GLN A 385 9.81 -27.57 -22.50
C GLN A 385 9.23 -28.33 -23.70
N PRO A 386 10.07 -28.90 -24.58
CA PRO A 386 9.57 -29.71 -25.69
C PRO A 386 8.77 -30.89 -25.11
N PRO A 387 7.67 -31.29 -25.77
CA PRO A 387 6.87 -32.43 -25.31
C PRO A 387 7.76 -33.67 -25.20
N ALA A 388 7.64 -34.37 -24.07
CA ALA A 388 8.37 -35.58 -23.74
C ALA A 388 8.01 -36.77 -24.64
#